data_AF-A0A1J8PBW7-F1
#
_entry.id   AF-A0A1J8PBW7-F1
#
_cell.length_a   1.000
_cell.length_b   1.000
_cell.length_c   1.000
_cell.angle_alpha   90.00
_cell.angle_beta   90.00
_cell.angle_gamma   90.00
#
_symmetry.space_group_name_H-M   'P 1'
#
loop_
_entity.id
_entity.type
_entity.pdbx_description
1 polymer ?
#
loop_
_entity_poly.entity_id
_entity_poly.type
_entity_poly.pdbx_seq_one_letter_code
_entity_poly.pdbx_strand_id
1 'polypeptide(L)'
;MHNETSSDLSQAGLNIAIQDIKDELFDTPECDYAIAQLLTRWGQAEKAEQLLDEMLMKWGTSPEVLALTQRGHTEMVSTSEPSADNDETIRKPQKTAPANLEVVAA
;
A
#
# COMPACT_ATOMS: atom_id res chain seq x y z
N MET A 1 15.23 20.91 26.40
CA MET A 1 13.97 20.15 26.36
C MET A 1 13.02 20.91 25.45
N HIS A 2 13.01 20.62 24.15
CA HIS A 2 12.13 21.26 23.16
C HIS A 2 11.78 20.21 22.10
N ASN A 3 10.82 19.34 22.40
CA ASN A 3 10.31 18.35 21.44
C ASN A 3 8.80 18.44 21.24
N GLU A 4 8.11 19.32 21.94
CA GLU A 4 6.65 19.45 21.89
C GLU A 4 6.18 20.28 20.69
N THR A 5 6.95 21.29 20.26
CA THR A 5 6.57 22.18 19.16
C THR A 5 6.65 21.56 17.77
N SER A 6 7.56 20.61 17.53
CA SER A 6 7.69 19.95 16.22
C SER A 6 6.63 18.89 15.99
N SER A 7 6.23 18.17 17.05
CA SER A 7 5.16 17.17 16.98
C SER A 7 3.79 17.82 16.77
N ASP A 8 3.55 18.97 17.42
CA ASP A 8 2.30 19.72 17.28
C ASP A 8 2.16 20.37 15.90
N LEU A 9 3.24 20.95 15.36
CA LEU A 9 3.25 21.47 13.98
C LEU A 9 3.01 20.37 12.94
N SER A 10 3.57 19.18 13.18
CA SER A 10 3.27 18.01 12.37
C SER A 10 1.78 17.67 12.44
N GLN A 11 1.20 17.50 13.63
CA GLN A 11 -0.21 17.11 13.74
C GLN A 11 -1.18 18.17 13.17
N ALA A 12 -0.90 19.44 13.39
CA ALA A 12 -1.69 20.54 12.81
C ALA A 12 -1.62 20.53 11.28
N GLY A 13 -0.44 20.31 10.69
CA GLY A 13 -0.26 20.18 9.24
C GLY A 13 -1.03 19.01 8.64
N LEU A 14 -1.03 17.85 9.32
CA LEU A 14 -1.84 16.70 8.92
C LEU A 14 -3.34 17.03 8.93
N ASN A 15 -3.82 17.72 9.97
CA ASN A 15 -5.24 18.07 10.08
C ASN A 15 -5.68 19.04 8.97
N ILE A 16 -4.82 20.01 8.63
CA ILE A 16 -5.06 20.93 7.51
C ILE A 16 -5.16 20.16 6.20
N ALA A 17 -4.22 19.27 5.91
CA ALA A 17 -4.24 18.46 4.70
C ALA A 17 -5.47 17.53 4.63
N ILE A 18 -5.90 16.96 5.77
CA ILE A 18 -7.13 16.16 5.82
C ILE A 18 -8.36 17.02 5.52
N GLN A 19 -8.44 18.24 6.06
CA GLN A 19 -9.56 19.14 5.79
C GLN A 19 -9.57 19.59 4.32
N ASP A 20 -8.41 19.87 3.74
CA ASP A 20 -8.25 20.23 2.33
C ASP A 20 -8.79 19.13 1.41
N ILE A 21 -8.42 17.87 1.68
CA ILE A 21 -8.95 16.71 0.95
C ILE A 21 -10.47 16.57 1.11
N LYS A 22 -11.00 16.84 2.31
CA LYS A 22 -12.45 16.79 2.56
C LYS A 22 -13.22 17.88 1.82
N ASP A 23 -12.64 19.08 1.74
CA ASP A 23 -13.23 20.22 1.03
C ASP A 23 -13.14 20.03 -0.50
N GLU A 24 -12.09 19.37 -1.00
CA GLU A 24 -11.91 19.13 -2.44
C GLU A 24 -12.74 17.93 -2.96
N LEU A 25 -12.73 16.79 -2.25
CA LEU A 25 -13.36 15.54 -2.72
C LEU A 25 -14.81 15.32 -2.24
N PHE A 26 -15.32 16.14 -1.32
CA PHE A 26 -16.71 16.16 -0.84
C PHE A 26 -17.31 14.77 -0.52
N ASP A 27 -17.15 14.28 0.71
CA ASP A 27 -17.86 13.10 1.26
C ASP A 27 -18.09 11.99 0.21
N THR A 28 -17.03 11.55 -0.46
CA THR A 28 -17.01 10.45 -1.42
C THR A 28 -16.15 9.31 -0.85
N PRO A 29 -16.29 8.07 -1.33
CA PRO A 29 -15.39 6.99 -0.92
C PRO A 29 -13.92 7.28 -1.30
N GLU A 30 -13.70 8.06 -2.36
CA GLU A 30 -12.37 8.52 -2.74
C GLU A 30 -11.76 9.47 -1.70
N CYS A 31 -12.57 10.29 -1.03
CA CYS A 31 -12.13 11.15 0.07
C CYS A 31 -11.58 10.33 1.23
N ASP A 32 -12.33 9.34 1.70
CA ASP A 32 -11.90 8.45 2.78
C ASP A 32 -10.62 7.70 2.42
N TYR A 33 -10.50 7.22 1.17
CA TYR A 33 -9.27 6.60 0.67
C TYR A 33 -8.07 7.55 0.61
N ALA A 34 -8.25 8.78 0.11
CA ALA A 34 -7.17 9.77 0.02
C ALA A 34 -6.64 10.18 1.41
N ILE A 35 -7.54 10.31 2.38
CA ILE A 35 -7.16 10.54 3.78
C ILE A 35 -6.42 9.33 4.35
N ALA A 36 -6.86 8.10 4.05
CA ALA A 36 -6.16 6.89 4.50
C ALA A 36 -4.73 6.83 3.94
N GLN A 37 -4.52 7.14 2.65
CA GLN A 37 -3.18 7.25 2.08
C GLN A 37 -2.32 8.30 2.79
N LEU A 38 -2.87 9.48 3.05
CA LEU A 38 -2.18 10.54 3.76
C LEU A 38 -1.77 10.08 5.17
N LEU A 39 -2.67 9.43 5.91
CA LEU A 39 -2.41 8.87 7.24
C LEU A 39 -1.30 7.82 7.21
N THR A 40 -1.29 6.91 6.24
CA THR A 40 -0.22 5.91 6.06
C THR A 40 1.13 6.57 5.85
N ARG A 41 1.21 7.59 4.99
CA ARG A 41 2.46 8.33 4.73
C ARG A 41 3.00 9.09 5.94
N TRP A 42 2.10 9.47 6.84
CA TRP A 42 2.42 10.11 8.12
C TRP A 42 2.73 9.12 9.24
N GLY A 43 2.77 7.81 8.95
CA GLY A 43 3.01 6.75 9.93
C GLY A 43 1.81 6.42 10.82
N GLN A 44 0.62 6.96 10.52
CA GLN A 44 -0.63 6.66 11.22
C GLN A 44 -1.37 5.48 10.55
N ALA A 45 -0.66 4.39 10.26
CA ALA A 45 -1.22 3.22 9.56
C ALA A 45 -2.45 2.63 10.27
N GLU A 46 -2.45 2.58 11.60
CA GLU A 46 -3.59 2.09 12.39
C GLU A 46 -4.86 2.93 12.22
N LYS A 47 -4.72 4.26 12.07
CA LYS A 47 -5.86 5.13 11.77
C LYS A 47 -6.29 5.02 10.31
N ALA A 48 -5.33 4.83 9.41
CA ALA A 48 -5.62 4.64 8.00
C ALA A 48 -6.44 3.35 7.79
N GLU A 49 -6.09 2.26 8.47
CA GLU A 49 -6.84 1.01 8.45
C GLU A 49 -8.26 1.17 9.03
N GLN A 50 -8.40 1.82 10.19
CA GLN A 50 -9.72 2.16 10.73
C GLN A 50 -10.56 2.96 9.75
N LEU A 51 -9.96 3.93 9.05
CA LEU A 51 -10.68 4.74 8.08
C LEU A 51 -11.12 3.93 6.85
N LEU A 52 -10.32 2.95 6.41
CA LEU A 52 -10.74 2.03 5.35
C LEU A 52 -11.90 1.12 5.79
N ASP A 53 -11.93 0.70 7.05
CA ASP A 53 -13.03 -0.08 7.62
C ASP A 53 -14.31 0.76 7.76
N GLU A 54 -14.18 2.01 8.23
CA GLU A 54 -15.28 2.98 8.26
C GLU A 54 -15.79 3.28 6.84
N MET A 55 -14.90 3.37 5.85
CA MET A 55 -15.27 3.54 4.45
C MET A 55 -16.13 2.35 3.96
N LEU A 56 -15.77 1.12 4.31
CA LEU A 56 -16.57 -0.06 3.99
C LEU A 56 -17.92 -0.08 4.71
N MET A 57 -17.99 0.40 5.96
CA MET A 57 -19.26 0.52 6.68
C MET A 57 -20.16 1.62 6.11
N LYS A 58 -19.59 2.78 5.77
CA LYS A 58 -20.31 3.97 5.32
C LYS A 58 -20.77 3.88 3.88
N TRP A 59 -19.89 3.44 2.98
CA TRP A 59 -20.13 3.35 1.53
C TRP A 59 -20.55 1.95 1.07
N GLY A 60 -20.44 0.96 1.94
CA GLY A 60 -20.73 -0.43 1.64
C GLY A 60 -19.63 -1.10 0.80
N THR A 61 -19.85 -2.38 0.46
CA THR A 61 -18.92 -3.19 -0.33
C THR A 61 -19.14 -3.02 -1.83
N SER A 62 -19.24 -1.78 -2.30
CA SER A 62 -19.29 -1.51 -3.73
C SER A 62 -17.96 -1.93 -4.37
N PRO A 63 -17.94 -2.42 -5.63
CA PRO A 63 -16.70 -2.90 -6.26
C PRO A 63 -15.60 -1.84 -6.31
N GLU A 64 -15.99 -0.57 -6.43
CA GLU A 64 -15.07 0.58 -6.37
C GLU A 64 -14.46 0.76 -4.98
N VAL A 65 -15.30 0.78 -3.93
CA VAL A 65 -14.88 0.88 -2.52
C VAL A 65 -13.98 -0.30 -2.13
N LEU A 66 -14.35 -1.53 -2.53
CA LEU A 66 -13.55 -2.74 -2.29
C LEU A 66 -12.18 -2.68 -2.97
N ALA A 67 -12.09 -2.11 -4.18
CA ALA A 67 -10.83 -1.93 -4.87
C ALA A 67 -9.93 -0.90 -4.15
N LEU A 68 -10.52 0.20 -3.68
CA LEU A 68 -9.82 1.23 -2.89
C LEU A 68 -9.33 0.66 -1.55
N THR A 69 -10.16 -0.06 -0.81
CA THR A 69 -9.78 -0.68 0.46
C THR A 69 -8.65 -1.69 0.27
N GLN A 70 -8.76 -2.60 -0.69
CA GLN A 70 -7.71 -3.59 -0.97
C GLN A 70 -6.38 -2.92 -1.35
N ARG A 71 -6.43 -1.86 -2.17
CA ARG A 71 -5.23 -1.10 -2.51
C ARG A 71 -4.63 -0.45 -1.27
N GLY A 72 -5.47 0.18 -0.43
CA GLY A 72 -5.02 0.83 0.81
C GLY A 72 -4.30 -0.15 1.76
N HIS A 73 -4.86 -1.33 2.02
CA HIS A 73 -4.19 -2.35 2.83
C HIS A 73 -2.88 -2.83 2.21
N THR A 74 -2.84 -3.02 0.88
CA THR A 74 -1.62 -3.43 0.18
C THR A 74 -0.50 -2.38 0.33
N GLU A 75 -0.84 -1.09 0.22
CA GLU A 75 0.12 0.00 0.39
C GLU A 75 0.63 0.11 1.83
N MET A 76 -0.24 -0.09 2.83
CA MET A 76 0.12 -0.08 4.26
C MET A 76 1.11 -1.20 4.62
N VAL A 77 0.86 -2.41 4.12
CA VAL A 77 1.77 -3.56 4.28
C VAL A 77 3.12 -3.27 3.61
N SER A 78 3.09 -2.71 2.40
CA SER A 78 4.31 -2.36 1.64
C SER A 78 5.16 -1.28 2.33
N THR A 79 4.55 -0.37 3.09
CA THR A 79 5.30 0.64 3.88
C THR A 79 5.88 0.11 5.19
N SER A 80 5.35 -1.00 5.71
CA SER A 80 5.76 -1.58 7.01
C SER A 80 6.82 -2.67 6.86
N GLU A 81 6.98 -3.23 5.67
CA GLU A 81 7.98 -4.24 5.34
C GLU A 81 9.20 -3.61 4.64
N PRO A 82 10.40 -3.58 5.26
CA PRO A 82 11.63 -3.71 4.50
C PRO A 82 11.86 -5.19 4.20
N SER A 83 10.96 -5.83 3.46
CA SER A 83 11.06 -7.24 3.09
C SER A 83 11.34 -7.33 1.60
N ALA A 84 12.61 -7.43 1.23
CA ALA A 84 13.29 -8.73 1.10
C ALA A 84 12.96 -9.38 -0.25
N ASP A 85 13.50 -8.80 -1.33
CA ASP A 85 13.86 -9.56 -2.51
C ASP A 85 15.08 -10.44 -2.14
N ASN A 86 14.81 -11.52 -1.43
CA ASN A 86 15.71 -12.66 -1.46
C ASN A 86 14.89 -13.95 -1.40
N ASP A 87 15.05 -14.71 -2.48
CA ASP A 87 14.72 -16.12 -2.63
C ASP A 87 13.23 -16.44 -2.88
N GLU A 88 12.80 -17.12 -3.95
CA GLU A 88 13.44 -18.16 -4.73
C GLU A 88 12.67 -18.38 -6.05
N THR A 89 13.33 -18.47 -7.21
CA THR A 89 12.85 -19.33 -8.30
C THR A 89 14.04 -19.97 -9.01
N ILE A 90 14.81 -20.77 -8.27
CA ILE A 90 15.59 -21.86 -8.88
C ILE A 90 14.60 -22.98 -9.19
N ARG A 91 13.80 -22.80 -10.25
CA ARG A 91 13.10 -23.92 -10.89
C ARG A 91 14.12 -24.67 -11.74
N LYS A 92 14.69 -25.73 -11.15
CA LYS A 92 15.32 -26.84 -11.89
C LYS A 92 14.38 -27.29 -13.03
N PRO A 93 14.92 -27.59 -14.21
CA PRO A 93 14.46 -28.73 -14.99
C PRO A 93 15.54 -29.81 -14.93
N GLN A 94 15.28 -30.83 -14.13
CA GLN A 94 15.99 -32.11 -14.20
C GLN A 94 15.21 -32.99 -15.18
N LYS A 95 15.73 -33.26 -16.38
CA LYS A 95 15.62 -34.61 -16.99
C LYS A 95 16.48 -34.80 -18.25
N THR A 96 17.38 -35.78 -18.12
CA THR A 96 17.82 -36.79 -19.11
C THR A 96 18.55 -36.36 -20.39
N ALA A 97 19.86 -36.67 -20.41
CA ALA A 97 20.58 -37.14 -21.61
C ALA A 97 19.92 -38.45 -22.15
N PRO A 98 20.07 -38.84 -23.43
CA PRO A 98 21.32 -39.07 -24.17
C PRO A 98 21.27 -38.39 -25.57
N ALA A 99 22.21 -38.44 -26.52
CA ALA A 99 23.22 -39.41 -26.90
C ALA A 99 24.28 -38.76 -27.81
N ASN A 100 25.45 -39.41 -27.87
CA ASN A 100 26.46 -39.34 -28.94
C ASN A 100 25.85 -39.19 -30.36
N LEU A 101 26.48 -38.41 -31.25
CA LEU A 101 27.16 -38.86 -32.49
C LEU A 101 27.42 -37.70 -33.50
N GLU A 102 28.71 -37.48 -33.81
CA GLU A 102 29.39 -37.07 -35.07
C GLU A 102 28.74 -36.23 -36.21
N VAL A 103 29.64 -35.41 -36.82
CA VAL A 103 29.89 -35.21 -38.29
C VAL A 103 29.46 -33.90 -39.01
N VAL A 104 30.50 -33.25 -39.63
CA VAL A 104 30.63 -32.28 -40.79
C VAL A 104 29.97 -30.88 -40.72
N ALA A 105 30.47 -29.77 -41.28
CA ALA A 105 31.56 -29.40 -42.21
C ALA A 105 31.89 -27.88 -42.07
N ALA A 106 33.11 -27.46 -42.45
CA ALA A 106 33.40 -26.23 -43.21
C ALA A 106 34.81 -26.32 -43.79
#